data_AF-A0A7L0TEJ4-F1
#
_entry.id   AF-A0A7L0TEJ4-F1
#
_cell.length_a   1.000
_cell.length_b   1.000
_cell.length_c   1.000
_cell.angle_alpha   90.00
_cell.angle_beta   90.00
_cell.angle_gamma   90.00
#
_symmetry.space_group_name_H-M   'P 1'
#
loop_
_entity.id
_entity.type
_entity.pdbx_description
1 polymer ?
#
loop_
_entity_poly.entity_id
_entity_poly.type
_entity_poly.pdbx_seq_one_letter_code
_entity_poly.pdbx_strand_id
1 'polypeptide(L)'
;KVRGLDRRVCKSAFSYAAGLAMLRRTAEADMVRLRKYEIPIKRVARNLCLDPSLIAAIISQESRVGLLLDNGWDQERRKYGLMQLGRQQHPFGLWDSEEHINQCSTILVLSINEVRARHPTWTWDQQLR
;
A
#
# COMPACT_ATOMS: atom_id res chain seq x y z
N LYS A 1 0.42 38.77 -37.66
CA LYS A 1 1.70 38.11 -37.28
C LYS A 1 1.95 38.55 -35.83
N VAL A 2 1.85 37.78 -34.75
CA VAL A 2 2.20 36.38 -34.46
C VAL A 2 1.19 35.85 -33.41
N ARG A 3 0.81 34.57 -33.51
CA ARG A 3 -0.12 33.88 -32.58
C ARG A 3 0.54 33.72 -31.21
N GLY A 4 -0.09 34.25 -30.16
CA GLY A 4 0.27 33.94 -28.78
C GLY A 4 -0.23 32.54 -28.43
N LEU A 5 0.70 31.59 -28.24
CA LEU A 5 0.40 30.25 -27.76
C LEU A 5 -0.12 30.30 -26.32
N ASP A 6 -1.31 29.72 -26.14
CA ASP A 6 -2.03 29.53 -24.88
C ASP A 6 -1.15 28.75 -23.87
N ARG A 7 -0.61 29.45 -22.87
CA ARG A 7 0.16 28.87 -21.76
C ARG A 7 -0.74 28.27 -20.67
N ARG A 8 -1.70 27.44 -21.08
CA ARG A 8 -2.43 26.54 -20.19
C ARG A 8 -1.93 25.10 -20.34
N VAL A 9 -0.61 24.91 -20.27
CA VAL A 9 -0.07 23.58 -19.99
C VAL A 9 -0.41 23.26 -18.55
N CYS A 10 -1.28 22.28 -18.39
CA CYS A 10 -1.90 21.82 -17.15
C CYS A 10 -0.91 21.65 -16.00
N LYS A 11 -1.02 22.51 -14.97
CA LYS A 11 -0.38 22.31 -13.66
C LYS A 11 -0.67 20.91 -13.07
N SER A 12 -1.81 20.30 -13.43
CA SER A 12 -2.20 18.95 -13.00
C SER A 12 -1.38 17.82 -13.63
N ALA A 13 -1.01 17.93 -14.90
CA ALA A 13 -0.22 16.90 -15.58
C ALA A 13 1.23 16.87 -15.09
N PHE A 14 1.80 18.05 -14.81
CA PHE A 14 3.15 18.17 -14.23
C PHE A 14 3.20 17.62 -12.79
N SER A 15 2.16 17.89 -11.98
CA SER A 15 2.03 17.33 -10.63
C SER A 15 1.87 15.81 -10.64
N TYR A 16 1.12 15.26 -11.59
CA TYR A 16 0.89 13.82 -11.69
C TYR A 16 2.14 13.06 -12.16
N ALA A 17 2.83 13.57 -13.18
CA ALA A 17 4.09 12.98 -13.66
C ALA A 17 5.19 13.04 -12.61
N ALA A 18 5.30 14.16 -11.88
CA ALA A 18 6.22 14.28 -10.74
C ALA A 18 5.85 13.31 -9.61
N GLY A 19 4.55 13.16 -9.31
CA GLY A 19 4.05 12.21 -8.32
C GLY A 19 4.37 10.76 -8.68
N LEU A 20 4.12 10.35 -9.92
CA LEU A 20 4.46 9.00 -10.41
C LEU A 20 5.96 8.72 -10.37
N ALA A 21 6.79 9.69 -10.75
CA ALA A 21 8.25 9.55 -10.66
C ALA A 21 8.72 9.38 -9.22
N MET A 22 8.14 10.13 -8.28
CA MET A 22 8.45 10.01 -6.84
C MET A 22 8.00 8.67 -6.26
N LEU A 23 6.80 8.20 -6.59
CA LEU A 23 6.31 6.87 -6.19
C LEU A 23 7.21 5.76 -6.72
N ARG A 24 7.59 5.84 -8.00
CA ARG A 24 8.49 4.86 -8.62
C ARG A 24 9.85 4.82 -7.94
N ARG A 25 10.47 5.98 -7.67
CA ARG A 25 11.75 6.06 -6.94
C ARG A 25 11.64 5.47 -5.53
N THR A 26 10.52 5.74 -4.86
CA THR A 26 10.23 5.23 -3.51
C THR A 26 10.09 3.71 -3.53
N ALA A 27 9.29 3.18 -4.46
CA ALA A 27 9.11 1.75 -4.65
C ALA A 27 10.44 1.06 -5.03
N GLU A 28 11.24 1.65 -5.91
CA GLU A 28 12.55 1.13 -6.32
C GLU A 28 13.51 1.03 -5.12
N ALA A 29 13.53 2.04 -4.25
CA ALA A 29 14.33 2.02 -3.02
C ALA A 29 13.86 0.93 -2.03
N ASP A 30 12.56 0.63 -2.03
CA ASP A 30 11.95 -0.32 -1.12
C ASP A 30 12.04 -1.77 -1.61
N MET A 31 12.25 -1.99 -2.92
CA MET A 31 12.43 -3.33 -3.49
C MET A 31 13.54 -4.13 -2.81
N VAL A 32 14.65 -3.47 -2.42
CA VAL A 32 15.77 -4.15 -1.75
C VAL A 32 15.34 -4.72 -0.39
N ARG A 33 14.53 -3.98 0.37
CA ARG A 33 14.01 -4.42 1.67
C ARG A 33 12.92 -5.48 1.50
N LEU A 34 12.07 -5.34 0.47
CA LEU A 34 11.01 -6.28 0.17
C LEU A 34 11.51 -7.69 -0.12
N ARG A 35 12.75 -7.86 -0.61
CA ARG A 35 13.35 -9.18 -0.83
C ARG A 35 13.34 -10.06 0.43
N LYS A 36 13.51 -9.47 1.62
CA LYS A 36 13.42 -10.19 2.90
C LYS A 36 12.04 -10.85 3.10
N TYR A 37 10.99 -10.22 2.58
CA TYR A 37 9.60 -10.62 2.78
C TYR A 37 8.97 -11.26 1.55
N GLU A 38 9.74 -11.55 0.50
CA GLU A 38 9.20 -12.06 -0.77
C GLU A 38 8.44 -13.38 -0.60
N ILE A 39 9.02 -14.35 0.11
CA ILE A 39 8.41 -15.66 0.36
C ILE A 39 7.12 -15.52 1.18
N PRO A 40 7.12 -14.87 2.36
CA PRO A 40 5.89 -14.77 3.15
C PRO A 40 4.81 -13.97 2.42
N ILE A 41 5.15 -12.89 1.70
CA ILE A 41 4.19 -12.13 0.89
C ILE A 41 3.56 -13.03 -0.18
N LYS A 42 4.35 -13.80 -0.92
CA LYS A 42 3.84 -14.70 -1.97
C LYS A 42 2.94 -15.80 -1.41
N ARG A 43 3.27 -16.36 -0.24
CA ARG A 43 2.44 -17.39 0.43
C ARG A 43 1.10 -16.82 0.86
N VAL A 44 1.11 -15.70 1.58
CA VAL A 44 -0.12 -15.02 2.03
C VAL A 44 -0.98 -14.61 0.84
N ALA A 45 -0.38 -13.99 -0.19
CA ALA A 45 -1.08 -13.58 -1.40
C ALA A 45 -1.78 -14.76 -2.08
N ARG A 46 -1.08 -15.90 -2.22
CA ARG A 46 -1.64 -17.12 -2.80
C ARG A 46 -2.80 -17.66 -1.97
N ASN A 47 -2.68 -17.66 -0.65
CA ASN A 47 -3.73 -18.16 0.25
C ASN A 47 -4.99 -17.30 0.20
N LEU A 48 -4.85 -16.00 -0.03
CA LEU A 48 -5.95 -15.03 -0.02
C LEU A 48 -6.42 -14.59 -1.42
N CYS A 49 -5.89 -15.22 -2.48
CA CYS A 49 -6.17 -14.84 -3.88
C CYS A 49 -5.91 -13.36 -4.18
N LEU A 50 -4.84 -12.79 -3.60
CA LEU A 50 -4.37 -11.43 -3.86
C LEU A 50 -3.16 -11.42 -4.80
N ASP A 51 -2.93 -10.30 -5.47
CA ASP A 51 -1.65 -10.06 -6.15
C ASP A 51 -0.56 -9.80 -5.10
N PRO A 52 0.58 -10.53 -5.11
CA PRO A 52 1.69 -10.26 -4.19
C PRO A 52 2.19 -8.80 -4.24
N SER A 53 2.11 -8.18 -5.41
CA SER A 53 2.50 -6.78 -5.65
C SER A 53 1.59 -5.80 -4.91
N LEU A 54 0.32 -6.14 -4.70
CA LEU A 54 -0.61 -5.32 -3.91
C LEU A 54 -0.18 -5.29 -2.44
N ILE A 55 0.11 -6.45 -1.85
CA ILE A 55 0.59 -6.54 -0.46
C ILE A 55 1.93 -5.82 -0.32
N ALA A 56 2.86 -6.04 -1.24
CA ALA A 56 4.17 -5.38 -1.24
C ALA A 56 4.04 -3.85 -1.36
N ALA A 57 3.12 -3.36 -2.21
CA ALA A 57 2.85 -1.94 -2.35
C ALA A 57 2.29 -1.32 -1.07
N ILE A 58 1.37 -2.02 -0.38
CA ILE A 58 0.83 -1.58 0.91
C ILE A 58 1.95 -1.51 1.96
N ILE A 59 2.77 -2.55 2.09
CA ILE A 59 3.90 -2.56 3.04
C ILE A 59 4.89 -1.41 2.76
N SER A 60 5.19 -1.18 1.48
CA SER A 60 6.03 -0.07 1.03
C SER A 60 5.43 1.27 1.45
N GLN A 61 4.15 1.49 1.18
CA GLN A 61 3.49 2.76 1.45
C GLN A 61 3.25 3.02 2.95
N GLU A 62 2.91 1.99 3.72
CA GLU A 62 2.54 2.13 5.13
C GLU A 62 3.75 2.27 6.05
N SER A 63 4.83 1.53 5.82
CA SER A 63 5.97 1.47 6.74
C SER A 63 7.34 1.67 6.09
N ARG A 64 7.38 1.90 4.77
CA ARG A 64 8.63 1.84 3.97
C ARG A 64 9.35 0.52 4.22
N VAL A 65 8.58 -0.58 4.27
CA VAL A 65 9.06 -1.93 4.54
C VAL A 65 9.77 -2.03 5.90
N GLY A 66 9.16 -1.43 6.92
CA GLY A 66 9.69 -1.39 8.28
C GLY A 66 10.70 -0.29 8.58
N LEU A 67 11.15 0.49 7.59
CA LEU A 67 12.14 1.56 7.79
C LEU A 67 11.63 2.67 8.72
N LEU A 68 10.32 2.95 8.72
CA LEU A 68 9.72 3.99 9.55
C LEU A 68 9.34 3.50 10.96
N LEU A 69 9.64 2.24 11.30
CA LEU A 69 9.15 1.62 12.53
C LEU A 69 10.23 1.58 13.61
N ASP A 70 9.80 1.79 14.84
CA ASP A 70 10.57 1.56 16.06
C ASP A 70 9.98 0.36 16.81
N ASN A 71 10.71 -0.75 16.80
CA ASN A 71 10.28 -2.03 17.36
C ASN A 71 8.86 -2.45 16.92
N GLY A 72 8.55 -2.22 15.64
CA GLY A 72 7.26 -2.54 15.04
C GLY A 72 6.17 -1.48 15.20
N TRP A 73 6.41 -0.39 15.91
CA TRP A 73 5.44 0.70 16.06
C TRP A 73 5.79 1.89 15.18
N ASP A 74 4.78 2.63 14.74
CA ASP A 74 4.96 3.95 14.15
C ASP A 74 5.43 4.98 15.19
N GLN A 75 5.82 6.16 14.72
CA GLN A 75 6.31 7.25 15.57
C GLN A 75 5.31 7.66 16.66
N GLU A 76 4.01 7.62 16.35
CA GLU A 76 2.93 7.98 17.29
C GLU A 76 2.48 6.81 18.17
N ARG A 77 3.03 5.60 17.97
CA ARG A 77 2.62 4.35 18.62
C ARG A 77 1.11 4.08 18.50
N ARG A 78 0.52 4.38 17.34
CA ARG A 78 -0.89 4.16 17.00
C ARG A 78 -1.11 2.98 16.06
N LYS A 79 -0.08 2.58 15.32
CA LYS A 79 -0.15 1.51 14.33
C LYS A 79 1.03 0.57 14.48
N TYR A 80 0.80 -0.71 14.17
CA TYR A 80 1.74 -1.79 14.41
C TYR A 80 2.05 -2.59 13.13
N GLY A 81 3.33 -2.87 12.92
CA GLY A 81 3.86 -3.78 11.91
C GLY A 81 3.92 -3.26 10.49
N LEU A 82 4.40 -4.13 9.60
CA LEU A 82 4.71 -3.81 8.21
C LEU A 82 3.53 -3.20 7.44
N MET A 83 2.31 -3.63 7.77
CA MET A 83 1.06 -3.17 7.16
C MET A 83 0.26 -2.22 8.05
N GLN A 84 0.87 -1.74 9.16
CA GLN A 84 0.34 -0.66 9.99
C GLN A 84 -1.07 -0.91 10.54
N LEU A 85 -1.23 -2.04 11.23
CA LEU A 85 -2.44 -2.43 11.92
C LEU A 85 -2.77 -1.44 13.06
N GLY A 86 -3.96 -0.84 13.02
CA GLY A 86 -4.37 0.14 14.03
C GLY A 86 -4.57 -0.47 15.43
N ARG A 87 -4.33 0.30 16.49
CA ARG A 87 -4.44 -0.11 17.90
C ARG A 87 -5.75 -0.79 18.34
N GLN A 88 -6.85 -0.58 17.62
CA GLN A 88 -8.13 -1.23 17.92
C GLN A 88 -8.12 -2.73 17.61
N GLN A 89 -7.18 -3.16 16.77
CA GLN A 89 -7.00 -4.55 16.39
C GLN A 89 -5.90 -5.19 17.24
N HIS A 90 -6.11 -6.43 17.67
CA HIS A 90 -5.10 -7.18 18.41
C HIS A 90 -4.10 -7.80 17.43
N PRO A 91 -2.81 -7.42 17.45
CA PRO A 91 -1.83 -7.95 16.52
C PRO A 91 -1.53 -9.43 16.79
N PHE A 92 -1.41 -10.22 15.74
CA PHE A 92 -1.03 -11.62 15.80
C PHE A 92 0.36 -11.81 15.19
N GLY A 93 1.26 -12.47 15.92
CA GLY A 93 2.66 -12.63 15.54
C GLY A 93 3.53 -11.40 15.81
N LEU A 94 4.74 -11.40 15.26
CA LEU A 94 5.64 -10.25 15.34
C LEU A 94 5.33 -9.25 14.22
N TRP A 95 5.71 -8.01 14.43
CA TRP A 95 5.45 -6.88 13.53
C TRP A 95 5.91 -7.11 12.07
N ASP A 96 6.89 -7.98 11.84
CA ASP A 96 7.42 -8.35 10.53
C ASP A 96 7.24 -9.82 10.14
N SER A 97 6.40 -10.58 10.85
CA SER A 97 6.20 -12.00 10.60
C SER A 97 5.15 -12.30 9.51
N GLU A 98 5.16 -13.53 9.00
CA GLU A 98 4.18 -14.00 8.02
C GLU A 98 2.75 -13.95 8.59
N GLU A 99 2.61 -14.24 9.88
CA GLU A 99 1.33 -14.17 10.61
C GLU A 99 0.75 -12.76 10.62
N HIS A 100 1.58 -11.74 10.85
CA HIS A 100 1.16 -10.33 10.80
C HIS A 100 0.71 -9.93 9.39
N ILE A 101 1.48 -10.30 8.36
CA ILE A 101 1.13 -10.04 6.96
C ILE A 101 -0.19 -10.73 6.61
N ASN A 102 -0.40 -11.97 7.06
CA ASN A 102 -1.63 -12.72 6.84
C ASN A 102 -2.84 -12.08 7.51
N GLN A 103 -2.70 -11.64 8.76
CA GLN A 103 -3.76 -10.97 9.50
C GLN A 103 -4.20 -9.68 8.78
N CYS A 104 -3.25 -8.81 8.45
CA CYS A 104 -3.55 -7.53 7.80
C CYS A 104 -4.13 -7.72 6.40
N SER A 105 -3.61 -8.69 5.64
CA SER A 105 -4.14 -9.03 4.32
C SER A 105 -5.56 -9.62 4.39
N THR A 106 -5.88 -10.38 5.43
CA THR A 106 -7.24 -10.89 5.66
C THR A 106 -8.21 -9.74 5.92
N ILE A 107 -7.83 -8.78 6.76
CA ILE A 107 -8.63 -7.56 7.01
C ILE A 107 -8.84 -6.78 5.71
N LEU A 108 -7.80 -6.64 4.90
CA LEU A 108 -7.89 -5.98 3.59
C LEU A 108 -8.93 -6.66 2.68
N VAL A 109 -8.90 -7.99 2.56
CA VAL A 109 -9.88 -8.74 1.76
C VAL A 109 -11.30 -8.50 2.26
N LEU A 110 -11.52 -8.54 3.58
CA LEU A 110 -12.82 -8.25 4.18
C LEU A 110 -13.29 -6.84 3.84
N SER A 111 -12.44 -5.83 3.96
CA SER A 111 -12.77 -4.44 3.62
C SER A 111 -13.10 -4.28 2.12
N ILE A 112 -12.34 -4.89 1.22
CA ILE A 112 -12.62 -4.86 -0.22
C ILE A 112 -13.99 -5.48 -0.51
N ASN A 113 -14.28 -6.64 0.08
CA ASN A 113 -15.56 -7.32 -0.12
C ASN A 113 -16.73 -6.52 0.46
N GLU A 114 -16.53 -5.84 1.59
CA GLU A 114 -17.54 -4.96 2.18
C GLU A 114 -17.88 -3.76 1.27
N VAL A 115 -16.86 -3.14 0.67
CA VAL A 115 -17.06 -2.05 -0.30
C VAL A 115 -17.82 -2.56 -1.53
N ARG A 116 -17.45 -3.73 -2.06
CA ARG A 116 -18.17 -4.36 -3.19
C ARG A 116 -19.63 -4.64 -2.86
N ALA A 117 -19.91 -5.14 -1.65
CA ALA A 117 -21.27 -5.44 -1.20
C ALA A 117 -22.12 -4.16 -1.06
N ARG A 118 -21.53 -3.06 -0.56
CA ARG A 118 -22.20 -1.77 -0.41
C ARG A 118 -22.40 -1.04 -1.74
N HIS A 119 -21.53 -1.27 -2.71
CA HIS A 119 -21.53 -0.57 -4.00
C HIS A 119 -21.47 -1.55 -5.19
N PRO A 120 -22.49 -2.41 -5.38
CA PRO A 120 -22.46 -3.47 -6.38
C PRO A 120 -22.47 -2.96 -7.84
N THR A 121 -22.85 -1.70 -8.05
CA THR A 121 -22.90 -1.05 -9.37
C THR A 121 -21.64 -0.24 -9.70
N TRP A 122 -20.69 -0.12 -8.77
CA TRP A 122 -19.46 0.65 -9.00
C TRP A 122 -18.48 -0.12 -9.87
N THR A 123 -17.84 0.60 -10.80
CA THR A 123 -16.70 0.09 -11.55
C THR A 123 -15.48 -0.07 -10.64
N TRP A 124 -14.51 -0.92 -11.03
CA TRP A 124 -13.28 -1.15 -10.25
C TRP A 124 -12.55 0.13 -9.86
N ASP A 125 -12.45 1.11 -10.77
CA ASP A 125 -11.80 2.40 -10.51
C ASP A 125 -12.53 3.25 -9.47
N GLN A 126 -13.86 3.09 -9.32
CA GLN A 126 -14.63 3.78 -8.29
C GLN A 126 -14.52 3.09 -6.93
N GLN A 127 -14.27 1.78 -6.90
CA GLN A 127 -14.11 1.01 -5.67
C GLN A 127 -12.72 1.20 -5.01
N LEU A 128 -11.73 1.66 -5.78
CA LEU A 128 -10.35 1.88 -5.33
C LEU A 128 -9.99 3.36 -5.12
N ARG A 129 -10.96 4.27 -5.25
CA ARG A 129 -10.82 5.69 -4.90
C ARG A 129 -11.04 5.91 -3.41
#